data_AF-A0A503DZV2-F1
#
_entry.id   AF-A0A503DZV2-F1
#
_cell.length_a   1.000
_cell.length_b   1.000
_cell.length_c   1.000
_cell.angle_alpha   90.00
_cell.angle_beta   90.00
_cell.angle_gamma   90.00
#
_symmetry.space_group_name_H-M   'P 1'
#
loop_
_entity.id
_entity.type
_entity.pdbx_description
1 polymer ?
#
loop_
_entity_poly.entity_id
_entity_poly.type
_entity_poly.pdbx_seq_one_letter_code
_entity_poly.pdbx_strand_id
1 'polypeptide(L)'
;MLAPHTHPTPSQNRVPDVTLDFWLVKLMAVTMGETAADYLAVNLGLGLTVTSLIMTGVLVVALALQFAHQRYVPWAYWLAVVLISVVGTLITDNLVDNFGVRLQTTTIAFSVVLAATFAVWYASERTLSIHTIFTTRREIFYWLAILFTFSLGTAAGDLVAETFDIGYLTTGLLFGGVIALIALAWYLIHLDAILAFWLAYILTRPLGASFGDWLSQPAEYGGLGLGTTYTSLIFLGCIIALVLYMTLRNNADEMDDILLDSE
;
A
#
# COMPACT_ATOMS: atom_id res chain seq x y z
N MET A 1 -44.66 8.03 -4.31
CA MET A 1 -43.50 8.79 -3.80
C MET A 1 -42.33 7.83 -3.69
N LEU A 2 -41.44 7.82 -4.69
CA LEU A 2 -40.20 7.07 -4.63
C LEU A 2 -39.25 7.85 -3.70
N ALA A 3 -38.69 7.20 -2.68
CA ALA A 3 -37.69 7.80 -1.82
C ALA A 3 -36.52 8.30 -2.68
N PRO A 4 -35.98 9.50 -2.44
CA PRO A 4 -34.79 9.94 -3.14
C PRO A 4 -33.67 8.97 -2.80
N HIS A 5 -33.01 8.44 -3.82
CA HIS A 5 -31.72 7.79 -3.66
C HIS A 5 -30.76 8.84 -3.12
N THR A 6 -30.59 8.86 -1.79
CA THR A 6 -29.53 9.63 -1.15
C THR A 6 -28.22 9.02 -1.62
N HIS A 7 -27.60 9.63 -2.63
CA HIS A 7 -26.17 9.46 -2.83
C HIS A 7 -25.51 9.89 -1.52
N PRO A 8 -24.80 8.99 -0.82
CA PRO A 8 -24.15 9.35 0.43
C PRO A 8 -23.18 10.51 0.15
N THR A 9 -23.17 11.50 1.03
CA THR A 9 -22.18 12.56 0.99
C THR A 9 -20.77 11.95 1.10
N PRO A 10 -19.76 12.49 0.39
CA PRO A 10 -18.37 12.01 0.41
C PRO A 10 -17.80 11.81 1.83
N SER A 11 -18.35 12.50 2.82
CA SER A 11 -17.92 12.56 4.22
C SER A 11 -18.08 11.27 5.05
N GLN A 12 -18.72 10.20 4.52
CA GLN A 12 -18.87 8.93 5.27
C GLN A 12 -17.85 7.86 4.90
N ASN A 13 -17.08 8.00 3.81
CA ASN A 13 -16.13 6.96 3.42
C ASN A 13 -14.94 6.93 4.40
N ARG A 14 -14.45 5.73 4.73
CA ARG A 14 -13.28 5.56 5.62
C ARG A 14 -11.95 5.60 4.88
N VAL A 15 -11.99 5.61 3.55
CA VAL A 15 -10.84 5.54 2.64
C VAL A 15 -10.79 6.83 1.81
N PRO A 16 -9.58 7.37 1.53
CA PRO A 16 -9.43 8.57 0.71
C PRO A 16 -9.96 8.37 -0.71
N ASP A 17 -10.30 9.49 -1.35
CA ASP A 17 -10.52 9.53 -2.78
C ASP A 17 -9.23 9.22 -3.55
N VAL A 18 -9.39 8.52 -4.68
CA VAL A 18 -8.28 8.13 -5.56
C VAL A 18 -7.86 9.31 -6.42
N THR A 19 -7.12 10.24 -5.82
CA THR A 19 -6.54 11.41 -6.51
C THR A 19 -5.05 11.21 -6.80
N LEU A 20 -4.40 12.21 -7.41
CA LEU A 20 -2.94 12.17 -7.60
C LEU A 20 -2.19 12.10 -6.27
N ASP A 21 -2.66 12.82 -5.26
CA ASP A 21 -2.02 12.84 -3.94
C ASP A 21 -2.07 11.45 -3.28
N PHE A 22 -3.15 10.69 -3.49
CA PHE A 22 -3.25 9.30 -3.06
C PHE A 22 -2.15 8.43 -3.66
N TRP A 23 -1.96 8.48 -4.98
CA TRP A 23 -0.93 7.67 -5.64
C TRP A 23 0.49 8.09 -5.22
N LEU A 24 0.70 9.40 -5.00
CA LEU A 24 1.99 9.91 -4.57
C LEU A 24 2.36 9.44 -3.17
N VAL A 25 1.49 9.65 -2.17
CA VAL A 25 1.76 9.20 -0.79
C VAL A 25 1.88 7.69 -0.73
N LYS A 26 1.05 6.97 -1.49
CA LYS A 26 1.15 5.51 -1.58
C LYS A 26 2.50 5.07 -2.11
N LEU A 27 2.96 5.64 -3.22
CA LEU A 27 4.24 5.28 -3.80
C LEU A 27 5.38 5.53 -2.80
N MET A 28 5.36 6.67 -2.12
CA MET A 28 6.32 6.98 -1.06
C MET A 28 6.24 5.99 0.11
N ALA A 29 5.04 5.63 0.55
CA ALA A 29 4.82 4.70 1.66
C ALA A 29 5.30 3.28 1.33
N VAL A 30 5.11 2.85 0.08
CA VAL A 30 5.62 1.57 -0.42
C VAL A 30 7.15 1.57 -0.36
N THR A 31 7.79 2.57 -0.98
CA THR A 31 9.25 2.68 -1.03
C THR A 31 9.87 2.81 0.36
N MET A 32 9.28 3.61 1.24
CA MET A 32 9.70 3.72 2.63
C MET A 32 9.58 2.39 3.38
N GLY A 33 8.52 1.62 3.13
CA GLY A 33 8.26 0.40 3.87
C GLY A 33 9.33 -0.67 3.64
N GLU A 34 9.81 -0.79 2.41
CA GLU A 34 10.94 -1.67 2.05
C GLU A 34 12.21 -1.27 2.81
N THR A 35 12.64 -0.02 2.65
CA THR A 35 13.88 0.46 3.27
C THR A 35 13.82 0.51 4.80
N ALA A 36 12.63 0.71 5.37
CA ALA A 36 12.43 0.70 6.82
C ALA A 36 12.43 -0.72 7.39
N ALA A 37 11.89 -1.72 6.67
CA ALA A 37 11.98 -3.12 7.06
C ALA A 37 13.45 -3.56 7.14
N ASP A 38 14.23 -3.27 6.09
CA ASP A 38 15.67 -3.52 6.03
C ASP A 38 16.44 -2.84 7.15
N TYR A 39 16.15 -1.54 7.38
CA TYR A 39 16.81 -0.77 8.42
C TYR A 39 16.57 -1.38 9.81
N LEU A 40 15.33 -1.75 10.12
CA LEU A 40 14.98 -2.36 11.40
C LEU A 40 15.61 -3.75 11.56
N ALA A 41 15.58 -4.57 10.51
CA ALA A 41 16.09 -5.94 10.56
C ALA A 41 17.63 -6.00 10.59
N VAL A 42 18.29 -5.26 9.70
CA VAL A 42 19.74 -5.35 9.45
C VAL A 42 20.50 -4.28 10.23
N ASN A 43 20.19 -2.99 10.02
CA ASN A 43 21.00 -1.90 10.58
C ASN A 43 20.82 -1.74 12.10
N LEU A 44 19.60 -1.91 12.60
CA LEU A 44 19.32 -1.92 14.04
C LEU A 44 19.66 -3.26 14.70
N GLY A 45 19.97 -4.30 13.91
CA GLY A 45 20.38 -5.61 14.41
C GLY A 45 19.29 -6.37 15.17
N LEU A 46 18.02 -6.02 15.00
CA LEU A 46 16.90 -6.71 15.65
C LEU A 46 16.67 -8.11 15.04
N GLY A 47 17.04 -8.28 13.77
CA GLY A 47 16.76 -9.48 12.99
C GLY A 47 15.31 -9.56 12.50
N LEU A 48 15.09 -10.32 11.43
CA LEU A 48 13.79 -10.39 10.73
C LEU A 48 12.64 -10.81 11.66
N THR A 49 12.81 -11.84 12.48
CA THR A 49 11.75 -12.38 13.34
C THR A 49 11.28 -11.39 14.40
N VAL A 50 12.22 -10.76 15.12
CA VAL A 50 11.89 -9.83 16.21
C VAL A 50 11.25 -8.57 15.64
N THR A 51 11.84 -8.04 14.56
CA THR A 51 11.26 -6.89 13.84
C THR A 51 9.85 -7.20 13.35
N SER A 52 9.62 -8.38 12.75
CA SER A 52 8.30 -8.82 12.30
C SER A 52 7.27 -8.80 13.44
N LEU A 53 7.62 -9.36 14.61
CA LEU A 53 6.71 -9.42 15.75
C LEU A 53 6.39 -8.03 16.31
N ILE A 54 7.40 -7.18 16.48
CA ILE A 54 7.21 -5.81 16.97
C ILE A 54 6.34 -5.00 16.01
N MET A 55 6.71 -4.99 14.72
CA MET A 55 6.00 -4.22 13.71
C MET A 55 4.58 -4.72 13.47
N THR A 56 4.35 -6.04 13.56
CA THR A 56 2.99 -6.62 13.52
C THR A 56 2.16 -6.14 14.72
N GLY A 57 2.73 -6.12 15.92
CA GLY A 57 2.06 -5.58 17.12
C GLY A 57 1.67 -4.11 16.94
N VAL A 58 2.59 -3.28 16.43
CA VAL A 58 2.33 -1.87 16.13
C VAL A 58 1.26 -1.70 15.05
N LEU A 59 1.29 -2.53 14.00
CA LEU A 59 0.28 -2.55 12.95
C LEU A 59 -1.12 -2.88 13.51
N VAL A 60 -1.23 -3.88 14.37
CA VAL A 60 -2.51 -4.25 14.99
C VAL A 60 -3.10 -3.08 15.77
N VAL A 61 -2.27 -2.34 16.53
CA VAL A 61 -2.71 -1.14 17.25
C VAL A 61 -3.15 -0.04 16.28
N ALA A 62 -2.39 0.23 15.21
CA ALA A 62 -2.74 1.24 14.22
C ALA A 62 -4.03 0.90 13.46
N LEU A 63 -4.23 -0.37 13.10
CA LEU A 63 -5.49 -0.83 12.53
C LEU A 63 -6.63 -0.68 13.52
N ALA A 64 -6.46 -1.02 14.80
CA ALA A 64 -7.49 -0.81 15.80
C ALA A 64 -7.89 0.67 15.93
N LEU A 65 -6.92 1.59 15.87
CA LEU A 65 -7.18 3.04 15.82
C LEU A 65 -7.94 3.43 14.54
N GLN A 66 -7.55 2.90 13.39
CA GLN A 66 -8.23 3.12 12.12
C GLN A 66 -9.68 2.64 12.16
N PHE A 67 -9.94 1.42 12.66
CA PHE A 67 -11.29 0.87 12.81
C PHE A 67 -12.16 1.66 13.81
N ALA A 68 -11.54 2.32 14.79
CA ALA A 68 -12.24 3.19 15.72
C ALA A 68 -12.76 4.48 15.06
N HIS A 69 -12.10 4.93 13.99
CA HIS A 69 -12.58 6.06 13.19
C HIS A 69 -13.66 5.61 12.20
N GLN A 70 -14.87 6.17 12.35
CA GLN A 70 -15.99 5.87 11.44
C GLN A 70 -15.97 6.71 10.15
N ARG A 71 -14.97 7.57 9.98
CA ARG A 71 -14.75 8.45 8.84
C ARG A 71 -13.29 8.43 8.43
N TYR A 72 -12.99 8.87 7.22
CA TYR A 72 -11.62 9.02 6.76
C TYR A 72 -10.86 10.03 7.63
N VAL A 73 -9.78 9.58 8.25
CA VAL A 73 -8.85 10.40 9.00
C VAL A 73 -7.48 10.22 8.35
N PRO A 74 -6.95 11.24 7.61
CA PRO A 74 -5.78 11.06 6.77
C PRO A 74 -4.57 10.48 7.50
N TRP A 75 -4.23 11.00 8.68
CA TRP A 75 -3.06 10.54 9.43
C TRP A 75 -3.19 9.09 9.90
N ALA A 76 -4.38 8.67 10.36
CA ALA A 76 -4.61 7.31 10.85
C ALA A 76 -4.54 6.29 9.70
N TYR A 77 -5.16 6.65 8.57
CA TYR A 77 -5.17 5.82 7.37
C TYR A 77 -3.76 5.64 6.80
N TRP A 78 -3.01 6.73 6.62
CA TRP A 78 -1.66 6.66 6.05
C TRP A 78 -0.66 6.01 7.00
N LEU A 79 -0.83 6.17 8.32
CA LEU A 79 -0.07 5.42 9.31
C LEU A 79 -0.28 3.92 9.15
N ALA A 80 -1.54 3.46 9.02
CA ALA A 80 -1.84 2.06 8.78
C ALA A 80 -1.24 1.56 7.46
N VAL A 81 -1.33 2.34 6.37
CA VAL A 81 -0.71 1.98 5.08
C VAL A 81 0.80 1.84 5.19
N VAL A 82 1.50 2.77 5.86
CA VAL A 82 2.95 2.70 6.07
C VAL A 82 3.33 1.48 6.92
N LEU A 83 2.58 1.18 7.97
CA LEU A 83 2.86 0.02 8.82
C LEU A 83 2.59 -1.30 8.11
N ILE A 84 1.51 -1.39 7.31
CA ILE A 84 1.28 -2.55 6.44
C ILE A 84 2.39 -2.68 5.42
N SER A 85 2.92 -1.55 4.94
CA SER A 85 4.04 -1.53 4.01
C SER A 85 5.27 -2.25 4.57
N VAL A 86 5.65 -1.92 5.80
CA VAL A 86 6.77 -2.56 6.50
C VAL A 86 6.47 -4.02 6.83
N VAL A 87 5.30 -4.30 7.40
CA VAL A 87 4.93 -5.67 7.81
C VAL A 87 4.78 -6.60 6.60
N GLY A 88 4.25 -6.10 5.48
CA GLY A 88 4.09 -6.88 4.25
C GLY A 88 5.43 -7.38 3.68
N THR A 89 6.45 -6.52 3.69
CA THR A 89 7.85 -6.87 3.38
C THR A 89 8.35 -7.92 4.35
N LEU A 90 8.33 -7.63 5.65
CA LEU A 90 8.84 -8.53 6.69
C LEU A 90 8.21 -9.93 6.67
N ILE A 91 6.92 -10.06 6.35
CA ILE A 91 6.26 -11.37 6.20
C ILE A 91 6.91 -12.16 5.06
N THR A 92 7.19 -11.50 3.94
CA THR A 92 7.79 -12.10 2.75
C THR A 92 9.22 -12.53 3.03
N ASP A 93 10.04 -11.63 3.55
CA ASP A 93 11.46 -11.88 3.84
C ASP A 93 11.61 -12.97 4.89
N ASN A 94 10.77 -12.97 5.92
CA ASN A 94 10.82 -14.01 6.94
C ASN A 94 10.47 -15.39 6.34
N LEU A 95 9.55 -15.48 5.38
CA LEU A 95 9.26 -16.73 4.67
C LEU A 95 10.42 -17.18 3.79
N VAL A 96 11.05 -16.25 3.06
CA VAL A 96 12.09 -16.58 2.07
C VAL A 96 13.44 -16.78 2.75
N ASP A 97 13.90 -15.81 3.53
CA ASP A 97 15.26 -15.77 4.07
C ASP A 97 15.41 -16.59 5.36
N ASN A 98 14.41 -16.56 6.24
CA ASN A 98 14.50 -17.25 7.52
C ASN A 98 13.92 -18.67 7.47
N PHE A 99 12.78 -18.87 6.79
CA PHE A 99 12.17 -20.19 6.62
C PHE A 99 12.62 -20.94 5.35
N GLY A 100 13.39 -20.31 4.46
CA GLY A 100 13.92 -20.95 3.26
C GLY A 100 12.86 -21.33 2.22
N VAL A 101 11.69 -20.69 2.26
CA VAL A 101 10.62 -20.94 1.28
C VAL A 101 11.03 -20.30 -0.04
N ARG A 102 11.04 -21.09 -1.12
CA ARG A 102 11.37 -20.56 -2.45
C ARG A 102 10.47 -19.38 -2.82
N LEU A 103 11.07 -18.33 -3.36
CA LEU A 103 10.40 -17.10 -3.76
C LEU A 103 9.22 -17.35 -4.70
N GLN A 104 9.37 -18.22 -5.70
CA GLN A 104 8.29 -18.68 -6.58
C GLN A 104 7.09 -19.24 -5.82
N THR A 105 7.33 -20.07 -4.80
CA THR A 105 6.26 -20.65 -3.96
C THR A 105 5.56 -19.54 -3.18
N THR A 106 6.32 -18.60 -2.61
CA THR A 106 5.79 -17.47 -1.85
C THR A 106 4.92 -16.55 -2.73
N THR A 107 5.39 -16.20 -3.93
CA THR A 107 4.62 -15.40 -4.90
C THR A 107 3.32 -16.10 -5.31
N ILE A 108 3.36 -17.41 -5.62
CA ILE A 108 2.16 -18.19 -5.97
C ILE A 108 1.19 -18.25 -4.79
N ALA A 109 1.70 -18.52 -3.59
CA ALA A 109 0.88 -18.60 -2.38
C ALA A 109 0.16 -17.28 -2.10
N PHE A 110 0.88 -16.14 -2.12
CA PHE A 110 0.24 -14.84 -1.93
C PHE A 110 -0.73 -14.48 -3.06
N SER A 111 -0.45 -14.88 -4.30
CA SER A 111 -1.39 -14.69 -5.42
C SER A 111 -2.70 -15.44 -5.18
N VAL A 112 -2.63 -16.69 -4.73
CA VAL A 112 -3.80 -17.51 -4.40
C VAL A 112 -4.58 -16.93 -3.22
N VAL A 113 -3.89 -16.52 -2.16
CA VAL A 113 -4.53 -15.94 -0.96
C VAL A 113 -5.17 -14.59 -1.28
N LEU A 114 -4.53 -13.75 -2.09
CA LEU A 114 -5.09 -12.48 -2.53
C LEU A 114 -6.33 -12.70 -3.41
N ALA A 115 -6.26 -13.62 -4.37
CA ALA A 115 -7.40 -13.99 -5.21
C ALA A 115 -8.56 -14.55 -4.38
N ALA A 116 -8.28 -15.40 -3.40
CA ALA A 116 -9.28 -15.91 -2.46
C ALA A 116 -9.91 -14.78 -1.64
N THR A 117 -9.11 -13.81 -1.18
CA THR A 117 -9.59 -12.63 -0.45
C THR A 117 -10.57 -11.82 -1.29
N PHE A 118 -10.23 -11.53 -2.55
CA PHE A 118 -11.14 -10.85 -3.48
C PHE A 118 -12.39 -11.67 -3.78
N ALA A 119 -12.26 -13.00 -3.96
CA ALA A 119 -13.40 -13.87 -4.23
C ALA A 119 -14.39 -13.90 -3.05
N VAL A 120 -13.90 -14.03 -1.82
CA VAL A 120 -14.73 -14.02 -0.60
C VAL A 120 -15.36 -12.65 -0.39
N TRP A 121 -14.60 -11.56 -0.61
CA TRP A 121 -15.14 -10.20 -0.52
C TRP A 121 -16.26 -9.98 -1.54
N TYR A 122 -16.03 -10.35 -2.80
CA TYR A 122 -17.05 -10.23 -3.85
C TYR A 122 -18.27 -11.13 -3.59
N ALA A 123 -18.07 -12.35 -3.07
CA ALA A 123 -19.19 -13.23 -2.71
C ALA A 123 -20.06 -12.64 -1.59
N SER A 124 -19.44 -11.96 -0.62
CA SER A 124 -20.09 -11.38 0.56
C SER A 124 -20.77 -10.03 0.28
N GLU A 125 -20.09 -9.13 -0.43
CA GLU A 125 -20.50 -7.73 -0.59
C GLU A 125 -20.95 -7.39 -2.03
N ARG A 126 -20.73 -8.30 -2.99
CA ARG A 126 -21.04 -8.13 -4.42
C ARG A 126 -20.40 -6.91 -5.08
N THR A 127 -19.39 -6.32 -4.43
CA THR A 127 -18.61 -5.19 -4.93
C THR A 127 -17.18 -5.28 -4.39
N LEU A 128 -16.23 -4.84 -5.20
CA LEU A 128 -14.82 -4.64 -4.83
C LEU A 128 -14.46 -3.13 -4.82
N SER A 129 -15.48 -2.27 -4.80
CA SER A 129 -15.31 -0.82 -4.85
C SER A 129 -14.82 -0.26 -3.53
N ILE A 130 -13.73 0.49 -3.59
CA ILE A 130 -13.13 1.21 -2.46
C ILE A 130 -13.89 2.49 -2.08
N HIS A 131 -14.81 2.96 -2.94
CA HIS A 131 -15.63 4.14 -2.68
C HIS A 131 -16.80 3.86 -1.72
N THR A 132 -16.95 2.62 -1.26
CA THR A 132 -18.11 2.21 -0.45
C THR A 132 -17.73 1.46 0.83
N ILE A 133 -16.61 1.85 1.45
CA ILE A 133 -16.09 1.22 2.66
C ILE A 133 -16.65 1.96 3.89
N PHE A 134 -17.90 1.65 4.20
CA PHE A 134 -18.64 2.24 5.33
C PHE A 134 -18.78 1.28 6.52
N THR A 135 -18.70 -0.03 6.27
CA THR A 135 -18.91 -1.07 7.28
C THR A 135 -17.59 -1.68 7.71
N THR A 136 -17.51 -2.09 8.99
CA THR A 136 -16.33 -2.79 9.54
C THR A 136 -16.00 -4.05 8.74
N ARG A 137 -17.00 -4.77 8.22
CA ARG A 137 -16.80 -5.97 7.40
C ARG A 137 -16.06 -5.64 6.10
N ARG A 138 -16.48 -4.60 5.37
CA ARG A 138 -15.82 -4.16 4.13
C ARG A 138 -14.41 -3.66 4.41
N GLU A 139 -14.24 -2.95 5.52
CA GLU A 139 -12.95 -2.43 5.96
C GLU A 139 -11.97 -3.56 6.30
N ILE A 140 -12.42 -4.65 6.92
CA ILE A 140 -11.58 -5.85 7.15
C ILE A 140 -11.12 -6.46 5.82
N PHE A 141 -12.03 -6.67 4.86
CA PHE A 141 -11.64 -7.19 3.55
C PHE A 141 -10.65 -6.27 2.83
N TYR A 142 -10.87 -4.97 2.92
CA TYR A 142 -9.99 -3.96 2.36
C TYR A 142 -8.57 -4.05 2.93
N TRP A 143 -8.42 -4.04 4.26
CA TRP A 143 -7.11 -4.11 4.90
C TRP A 143 -6.42 -5.47 4.69
N LEU A 144 -7.17 -6.58 4.64
CA LEU A 144 -6.62 -7.88 4.27
C LEU A 144 -6.13 -7.90 2.82
N ALA A 145 -6.91 -7.35 1.88
CA ALA A 145 -6.51 -7.26 0.48
C ALA A 145 -5.24 -6.41 0.34
N ILE A 146 -5.13 -5.29 1.06
CA ILE A 146 -3.91 -4.49 1.10
C ILE A 146 -2.74 -5.30 1.64
N LEU A 147 -2.87 -5.93 2.81
CA LEU A 147 -1.77 -6.71 3.41
C LEU A 147 -1.22 -7.75 2.44
N PHE A 148 -2.09 -8.57 1.84
CA PHE A 148 -1.65 -9.60 0.89
C PHE A 148 -1.14 -9.02 -0.42
N THR A 149 -1.66 -7.88 -0.85
CA THR A 149 -1.10 -7.17 -2.01
C THR A 149 0.33 -6.72 -1.74
N PHE A 150 0.60 -6.24 -0.53
CA PHE A 150 1.93 -5.79 -0.16
C PHE A 150 2.92 -6.95 -0.08
N SER A 151 2.56 -8.06 0.59
CA SER A 151 3.42 -9.25 0.62
C SER A 151 3.59 -9.89 -0.77
N LEU A 152 2.53 -9.96 -1.58
CA LEU A 152 2.65 -10.42 -2.97
C LEU A 152 3.60 -9.55 -3.77
N GLY A 153 3.48 -8.23 -3.62
CA GLY A 153 4.27 -7.29 -4.40
C GLY A 153 5.76 -7.29 -4.04
N THR A 154 6.12 -7.47 -2.77
CA THR A 154 7.53 -7.72 -2.39
C THR A 154 8.01 -9.02 -3.04
N ALA A 155 7.30 -10.15 -2.80
CA ALA A 155 7.69 -11.44 -3.36
C ALA A 155 7.79 -11.46 -4.90
N ALA A 156 6.91 -10.73 -5.58
CA ALA A 156 6.93 -10.62 -7.04
C ALA A 156 8.04 -9.69 -7.55
N GLY A 157 8.34 -8.61 -6.82
CA GLY A 157 9.42 -7.68 -7.12
C GLY A 157 10.76 -8.40 -7.07
N ASP A 158 11.03 -9.07 -5.95
CA ASP A 158 12.25 -9.85 -5.73
C ASP A 158 12.36 -10.98 -6.75
N LEU A 159 11.24 -11.67 -7.04
CA LEU A 159 11.24 -12.76 -8.00
C LEU A 159 11.70 -12.28 -9.38
N VAL A 160 11.21 -11.14 -9.83
CA VAL A 160 11.59 -10.57 -11.13
C VAL A 160 13.03 -10.07 -11.09
N ALA A 161 13.45 -9.39 -10.02
CA ALA A 161 14.81 -8.88 -9.88
C ALA A 161 15.85 -10.02 -9.87
N GLU A 162 15.63 -11.06 -9.06
CA GLU A 162 16.55 -12.19 -8.91
C GLU A 162 16.52 -13.17 -10.09
N THR A 163 15.34 -13.45 -10.65
CA THR A 163 15.23 -14.45 -11.74
C THR A 163 15.82 -13.94 -13.03
N PHE A 164 15.63 -12.64 -13.33
CA PHE A 164 16.07 -12.06 -14.59
C PHE A 164 17.43 -11.36 -14.50
N ASP A 165 17.96 -11.13 -13.29
CA ASP A 165 19.26 -10.45 -13.06
C ASP A 165 19.36 -9.10 -13.80
N ILE A 166 18.21 -8.42 -13.96
CA ILE A 166 18.09 -7.17 -14.73
C ILE A 166 18.30 -5.90 -13.89
N GLY A 167 18.53 -6.07 -12.58
CA GLY A 167 18.76 -4.99 -11.61
C GLY A 167 17.49 -4.23 -11.19
N TYR A 168 17.56 -3.60 -10.01
CA TYR A 168 16.42 -2.95 -9.35
C TYR A 168 15.76 -1.86 -10.20
N LEU A 169 16.54 -0.98 -10.84
CA LEU A 169 15.99 0.11 -11.66
C LEU A 169 15.20 -0.42 -12.86
N THR A 170 15.71 -1.43 -13.55
CA THR A 170 15.05 -2.02 -14.73
C THR A 170 13.75 -2.70 -14.32
N THR A 171 13.75 -3.43 -13.20
CA THR A 171 12.54 -4.02 -12.61
C THR A 171 11.51 -2.96 -12.26
N GLY A 172 11.92 -1.86 -11.62
CA GLY A 172 11.05 -0.72 -11.31
C GLY A 172 10.44 -0.08 -12.56
N LEU A 173 11.24 0.12 -13.62
CA LEU A 173 10.76 0.63 -14.90
C LEU A 173 9.81 -0.32 -15.62
N LEU A 174 10.03 -1.64 -15.52
CA LEU A 174 9.13 -2.65 -16.05
C LEU A 174 7.75 -2.55 -15.39
N PHE A 175 7.69 -2.55 -14.06
CA PHE A 175 6.43 -2.39 -13.35
C PHE A 175 5.77 -1.03 -13.65
N GLY A 176 6.57 0.03 -13.80
CA GLY A 176 6.09 1.36 -14.17
C GLY A 176 5.45 1.39 -15.56
N GLY A 177 6.07 0.69 -16.51
CA GLY A 177 5.53 0.49 -17.85
C GLY A 177 4.20 -0.27 -17.82
N VAL A 178 4.09 -1.34 -17.03
CA VAL A 178 2.84 -2.10 -16.91
C VAL A 178 1.73 -1.25 -16.27
N ILE A 179 2.03 -0.45 -15.24
CA ILE A 179 1.07 0.48 -14.64
C ILE A 179 0.62 1.53 -15.67
N ALA A 180 1.55 2.08 -16.45
CA ALA A 180 1.23 3.04 -17.51
C ALA A 180 0.34 2.41 -18.58
N LEU A 181 0.57 1.14 -18.94
CA LEU A 181 -0.30 0.40 -19.86
C LEU A 181 -1.70 0.16 -19.29
N ILE A 182 -1.83 -0.12 -17.98
CA ILE A 182 -3.13 -0.26 -17.32
C ILE A 182 -3.87 1.09 -17.32
N ALA A 183 -3.17 2.19 -17.01
CA ALA A 183 -3.74 3.52 -17.07
C ALA A 183 -4.20 3.86 -18.49
N LEU A 184 -3.38 3.53 -19.50
CA LEU A 184 -3.73 3.73 -20.91
C LEU A 184 -4.93 2.86 -21.32
N ALA A 185 -4.99 1.62 -20.86
CA ALA A 185 -6.12 0.73 -21.11
C ALA A 185 -7.41 1.30 -20.49
N TRP A 186 -7.33 1.86 -19.29
CA TRP A 186 -8.46 2.55 -18.68
C TRP A 186 -8.95 3.73 -19.53
N TYR A 187 -8.06 4.59 -20.01
CA TYR A 187 -8.42 5.75 -20.83
C TYR A 187 -8.87 5.41 -22.25
N LEU A 188 -8.25 4.42 -22.91
CA LEU A 188 -8.49 4.12 -24.33
C LEU A 188 -9.56 3.05 -24.56
N ILE A 189 -9.54 1.97 -23.78
CA ILE A 189 -10.44 0.82 -23.97
C ILE A 189 -11.53 0.72 -22.90
N HIS A 190 -11.68 1.74 -22.05
CA HIS A 190 -12.72 1.83 -21.02
C HIS A 190 -12.72 0.60 -20.10
N LEU A 191 -11.52 0.16 -19.69
CA LEU A 191 -11.36 -0.92 -18.71
C LEU A 191 -12.16 -0.60 -17.44
N ASP A 192 -12.73 -1.62 -16.80
CA ASP A 192 -13.45 -1.45 -15.54
C ASP A 192 -12.58 -0.73 -14.50
N ALA A 193 -13.11 0.33 -13.89
CA ALA A 193 -12.36 1.21 -13.01
C ALA A 193 -11.88 0.49 -11.74
N ILE A 194 -12.64 -0.48 -11.23
CA ILE A 194 -12.28 -1.25 -10.04
C ILE A 194 -11.14 -2.21 -10.37
N LEU A 195 -11.22 -2.91 -11.50
CA LEU A 195 -10.14 -3.78 -11.97
C LEU A 195 -8.86 -2.98 -12.26
N ALA A 196 -8.96 -1.86 -12.97
CA ALA A 196 -7.81 -0.99 -13.27
C ALA A 196 -7.15 -0.50 -11.98
N PHE A 197 -7.95 -0.07 -11.00
CA PHE A 197 -7.47 0.34 -9.69
C PHE A 197 -6.70 -0.79 -9.00
N TRP A 198 -7.29 -1.98 -8.84
CA TRP A 198 -6.63 -3.07 -8.12
C TRP A 198 -5.35 -3.55 -8.82
N LEU A 199 -5.35 -3.63 -10.15
CA LEU A 199 -4.14 -4.02 -10.90
C LEU A 199 -3.03 -2.99 -10.72
N ALA A 200 -3.32 -1.70 -10.88
CA ALA A 200 -2.35 -0.64 -10.62
C ALA A 200 -1.92 -0.66 -9.14
N TYR A 201 -2.88 -0.88 -8.23
CA TYR A 201 -2.63 -0.91 -6.80
C TYR A 201 -1.66 -2.05 -6.42
N ILE A 202 -1.82 -3.22 -7.01
CA ILE A 202 -0.93 -4.37 -6.80
C ILE A 202 0.47 -4.06 -7.33
N LEU A 203 0.57 -3.57 -8.57
CA LEU A 203 1.86 -3.37 -9.23
C LEU A 203 2.66 -2.18 -8.70
N THR A 204 2.01 -1.22 -8.02
CA THR A 204 2.76 -0.14 -7.35
C THR A 204 3.64 -0.65 -6.20
N ARG A 205 3.33 -1.81 -5.59
CA ARG A 205 4.19 -2.41 -4.55
C ARG A 205 5.55 -2.83 -5.09
N PRO A 206 5.65 -3.77 -6.05
CA PRO A 206 6.95 -4.20 -6.58
C PRO A 206 7.71 -3.03 -7.19
N LEU A 207 7.00 -2.08 -7.82
CA LEU A 207 7.61 -0.84 -8.30
C LEU A 207 8.30 -0.06 -7.17
N GLY A 208 7.59 0.22 -6.09
CA GLY A 208 8.14 1.03 -5.01
C GLY A 208 9.24 0.31 -4.23
N ALA A 209 9.15 -1.01 -4.05
CA ALA A 209 10.23 -1.84 -3.49
C ALA A 209 11.50 -1.75 -4.35
N SER A 210 11.37 -1.96 -5.67
CA SER A 210 12.48 -1.82 -6.61
C SER A 210 13.15 -0.44 -6.58
N PHE A 211 12.37 0.65 -6.46
CA PHE A 211 12.94 1.98 -6.28
C PHE A 211 13.60 2.17 -4.91
N GLY A 212 13.06 1.54 -3.86
CA GLY A 212 13.63 1.55 -2.52
C GLY A 212 15.00 0.92 -2.50
N ASP A 213 15.11 -0.29 -3.05
CA ASP A 213 16.37 -1.03 -3.15
C ASP A 213 17.36 -0.32 -4.05
N TRP A 214 16.90 0.20 -5.20
CA TRP A 214 17.75 0.98 -6.08
C TRP A 214 18.33 2.22 -5.38
N LEU A 215 17.60 2.86 -4.47
CA LEU A 215 18.12 4.02 -3.73
C LEU A 215 19.02 3.59 -2.56
N SER A 216 18.63 2.55 -1.82
CA SER A 216 19.24 2.17 -0.55
C SER A 216 20.49 1.29 -0.71
N GLN A 217 20.46 0.32 -1.63
CA GLN A 217 21.47 -0.74 -1.73
C GLN A 217 22.81 -0.22 -2.26
N PRO A 218 23.94 -0.88 -1.93
CA PRO A 218 25.25 -0.54 -2.47
C PRO A 218 25.33 -0.64 -4.01
N ALA A 219 26.24 0.13 -4.61
CA ALA A 219 26.50 0.10 -6.05
C ALA A 219 26.95 -1.27 -6.58
N GLU A 220 27.56 -2.09 -5.71
CA GLU A 220 27.96 -3.48 -6.03
C GLU A 220 26.76 -4.38 -6.35
N TYR A 221 25.58 -4.07 -5.78
CA TYR A 221 24.31 -4.78 -6.04
C TYR A 221 23.39 -4.00 -6.99
N GLY A 222 23.88 -2.96 -7.65
CA GLY A 222 23.10 -2.16 -8.60
C GLY A 222 22.26 -1.03 -7.98
N GLY A 223 22.48 -0.68 -6.72
CA GLY A 223 21.86 0.48 -6.05
C GLY A 223 22.70 1.77 -6.11
N LEU A 224 22.14 2.88 -5.64
CA LEU A 224 22.77 4.20 -5.59
C LEU A 224 23.62 4.43 -4.34
N GLY A 225 23.51 3.55 -3.33
CA GLY A 225 24.31 3.62 -2.11
C GLY A 225 23.95 4.75 -1.17
N LEU A 226 22.72 5.28 -1.20
CA LEU A 226 22.26 6.28 -0.22
C LEU A 226 22.12 5.68 1.17
N GLY A 227 22.02 4.36 1.28
CA GLY A 227 21.80 3.64 2.51
C GLY A 227 20.32 3.65 2.94
N THR A 228 19.93 2.60 3.66
CA THR A 228 18.58 2.39 4.18
C THR A 228 18.13 3.50 5.13
N THR A 229 19.05 4.03 5.96
CA THR A 229 18.78 5.09 6.94
C THR A 229 18.33 6.39 6.29
N TYR A 230 19.15 6.96 5.38
CA TYR A 230 18.85 8.25 4.77
C TYR A 230 17.65 8.15 3.83
N THR A 231 17.55 7.07 3.07
CA THR A 231 16.42 6.82 2.19
C THR A 231 15.11 6.78 2.99
N SER A 232 15.05 5.99 4.06
CA SER A 232 13.87 5.90 4.92
C SER A 232 13.48 7.24 5.54
N LEU A 233 14.44 8.03 6.02
CA LEU A 233 14.17 9.34 6.64
C LEU A 233 13.63 10.36 5.64
N ILE A 234 14.16 10.39 4.41
CA ILE A 234 13.70 11.30 3.35
C ILE A 234 12.25 10.95 2.99
N PHE A 235 11.95 9.69 2.71
CA PHE A 235 10.58 9.28 2.37
C PHE A 235 9.60 9.50 3.53
N LEU A 236 10.00 9.19 4.77
CA LEU A 236 9.17 9.45 5.95
C LEU A 236 8.87 10.95 6.09
N GLY A 237 9.86 11.82 5.90
CA GLY A 237 9.66 13.27 5.94
C GLY A 237 8.67 13.75 4.87
N CYS A 238 8.78 13.24 3.65
CA CYS A 238 7.85 13.57 2.56
C CYS A 238 6.43 13.06 2.84
N ILE A 239 6.27 11.85 3.38
CA ILE A 239 4.97 11.28 3.77
C ILE A 239 4.34 12.16 4.85
N ILE A 240 5.09 12.52 5.90
CA ILE A 240 4.58 13.38 6.97
C ILE A 240 4.11 14.73 6.41
N ALA A 241 4.88 15.36 5.52
CA ALA A 241 4.51 16.63 4.91
C ALA A 241 3.23 16.53 4.07
N LEU A 242 3.09 15.49 3.24
CA LEU A 242 1.90 15.27 2.41
C LEU A 242 0.67 14.91 3.26
N VAL A 243 0.83 14.07 4.27
CA VAL A 243 -0.25 13.71 5.20
C VAL A 243 -0.71 14.93 6.00
N LEU A 244 0.21 15.79 6.43
CA LEU A 244 -0.12 17.05 7.09
C LEU A 244 -0.90 17.96 6.14
N TYR A 245 -0.44 18.11 4.89
CA TYR A 245 -1.15 18.87 3.86
C TYR A 245 -2.58 18.34 3.64
N MET A 246 -2.74 17.02 3.48
CA MET A 246 -4.06 16.39 3.35
C MET A 246 -4.95 16.59 4.58
N THR A 247 -4.38 16.52 5.78
CA THR A 247 -5.11 16.73 7.03
C THR A 247 -5.62 18.16 7.14
N LEU A 248 -4.77 19.15 6.81
CA LEU A 248 -5.14 20.56 6.82
C LEU A 248 -6.23 20.87 5.79
N ARG A 249 -6.11 20.31 4.58
CA ARG A 249 -7.10 20.47 3.51
C ARG A 249 -8.44 19.83 3.88
N ASN A 250 -8.43 18.60 4.38
CA ASN A 250 -9.66 17.91 4.80
C ASN A 250 -10.40 18.67 5.92
N ASN A 251 -9.66 19.25 6.87
CA ASN A 251 -10.26 20.07 7.92
C ASN A 251 -10.85 21.38 7.40
N ALA A 252 -10.25 21.97 6.36
CA ALA A 252 -10.78 23.18 5.72
C ALA A 252 -12.08 22.86 4.96
N ASP A 253 -12.08 21.76 4.18
CA ASP A 253 -13.25 21.29 3.44
C ASP A 253 -14.42 20.95 4.41
N GLU A 254 -14.15 20.29 5.55
CA GLU A 254 -15.16 20.02 6.59
C GLU A 254 -15.75 21.32 7.19
N MET A 255 -14.95 22.38 7.31
CA MET A 255 -15.39 23.64 7.92
C MET A 255 -16.26 24.47 6.96
N ASP A 256 -15.95 24.43 5.66
CA ASP A 256 -16.75 25.08 4.62
C ASP A 256 -18.13 24.40 4.48
N ASP A 257 -18.21 23.07 4.50
CA ASP A 257 -19.49 22.34 4.48
C ASP A 257 -20.39 22.71 5.67
N ILE A 258 -19.83 22.85 6.87
CA ILE A 258 -20.59 23.26 8.08
C ILE A 258 -21.14 24.68 7.93
N LEU A 259 -20.38 25.59 7.33
CA LEU A 259 -20.81 26.98 7.12
C LEU A 259 -21.93 27.04 6.09
N LEU A 260 -21.83 26.30 4.99
CA LEU A 260 -22.84 26.24 3.93
C LEU A 260 -24.17 25.61 4.41
N ASP A 261 -24.13 24.61 5.28
CA ASP A 261 -25.33 24.01 5.88
C ASP A 261 -26.00 24.91 6.95
N SER A 262 -25.32 26.00 7.36
CA SER A 262 -25.82 26.95 8.37
C SER A 262 -26.51 28.19 7.80
N GLU A 263 -26.48 28.41 6.48
CA GLU A 263 -27.17 29.48 5.75
C GLU A 263 -28.55 29.05 5.19
#